data_AF-A0A428RMM7-F1
#
_entry.id   AF-A0A428RMM7-F1
#
_cell.length_a   1.000
_cell.length_b   1.000
_cell.length_c   1.000
_cell.angle_alpha   90.00
_cell.angle_beta   90.00
_cell.angle_gamma   90.00
#
_symmetry.space_group_name_H-M   'P 1'
#
loop_
_entity.id
_entity.type
_entity.pdbx_description
1 polymer ?
#
loop_
_entity_poly.entity_id
_entity_poly.type
_entity_poly.pdbx_seq_one_letter_code
_entity_poly.pdbx_strand_id
1 'polypeptide(L)'
;MLRDPIDEPRLIFGCTNAHKPGFIDFVHPGYDGGDDKSHVLLSLRALDDGGIDYATAHTACGILAANRWDGFFSRDRYGTQKVERSEDGVLRDNRYFYHVPPASTDEPYPVLTRFNDWRFPHNALPPLWTRLQRNLSSGVEPERVGINNGHCSLSNYADGVESAHLVPSAQSNWWSRNHMARYGETNLFSTDPINAPANYIPLRSDIHKIFDERHFCLVPKEPRSKKFADQGERVVVLGQSEAESTSREGDKCGTGERENDNIPPNTASQTGPCLVAHVFNSTPSGQLPRLWHNRRVHALPSTVSVECLFVRFAWTVFSPTVFRDFLYATERHRRILVWDPDKSEHE
;
A
#
# COMPACT_ATOMS: atom_id res chain seq x y z
N MET A 1 -2.97 15.98 -33.01
CA MET A 1 -2.31 15.19 -31.95
C MET A 1 -3.36 14.34 -31.28
N LEU A 2 -3.41 13.03 -31.57
CA LEU A 2 -4.29 12.13 -30.84
C LEU A 2 -3.75 12.06 -29.41
N ARG A 3 -4.53 12.55 -28.45
CA ARG A 3 -4.25 12.37 -27.02
C ARG A 3 -4.28 10.86 -26.77
N ASP A 4 -3.21 10.30 -26.22
CA ASP A 4 -3.18 8.89 -25.83
C ASP A 4 -4.40 8.61 -24.93
N PRO A 5 -5.25 7.63 -25.31
CA PRO A 5 -6.39 7.25 -24.51
C PRO A 5 -5.89 6.77 -23.15
N ILE A 6 -6.72 6.97 -22.13
CA ILE A 6 -6.46 6.53 -20.76
C ILE A 6 -5.95 5.09 -20.80
N ASP A 7 -4.74 4.89 -20.25
CA ASP A 7 -4.09 3.58 -20.18
C ASP A 7 -5.11 2.54 -19.68
N GLU A 8 -5.49 1.65 -20.61
CA GLU A 8 -6.30 0.45 -20.41
C GLU A 8 -7.80 0.63 -20.09
N PRO A 9 -8.68 0.66 -21.12
CA PRO A 9 -10.14 0.65 -20.94
C PRO A 9 -10.72 -0.69 -20.41
N ARG A 10 -9.89 -1.70 -20.10
CA ARG A 10 -10.34 -3.09 -19.88
C ARG A 10 -10.82 -3.43 -18.47
N LEU A 11 -10.74 -2.51 -17.50
CA LEU A 11 -11.16 -2.78 -16.11
C LEU A 11 -12.49 -2.12 -15.71
N ILE A 12 -13.24 -1.53 -16.65
CA ILE A 12 -14.56 -0.96 -16.36
C ILE A 12 -15.59 -2.09 -16.23
N PHE A 13 -15.53 -2.85 -15.13
CA PHE A 13 -16.65 -3.70 -14.74
C PHE A 13 -17.70 -2.85 -14.03
N GLY A 14 -18.88 -2.80 -14.65
CA GLY A 14 -20.03 -2.06 -14.18
C GLY A 14 -20.53 -2.55 -12.83
N CYS A 15 -20.84 -1.60 -11.96
CA CYS A 15 -21.92 -1.73 -10.98
C CYS A 15 -22.25 -0.33 -10.48
N THR A 16 -23.35 0.23 -11.00
CA THR A 16 -23.96 1.47 -10.53
C THR A 16 -24.66 1.27 -9.19
N ASN A 17 -24.76 2.40 -8.47
CA ASN A 17 -25.70 2.80 -7.42
C ASN A 17 -25.52 2.31 -5.97
N ALA A 18 -25.73 3.28 -5.07
CA ALA A 18 -25.70 3.27 -3.60
C ALA A 18 -24.32 3.26 -2.90
N HIS A 19 -24.31 3.82 -1.68
CA HIS A 19 -23.25 3.66 -0.69
C HIS A 19 -23.01 2.15 -0.51
N LYS A 20 -21.88 1.65 -1.01
CA LYS A 20 -21.64 0.20 -0.99
C LYS A 20 -21.22 -0.16 0.42
N PRO A 21 -21.97 -1.00 1.15
CA PRO A 21 -21.55 -1.45 2.47
C PRO A 21 -20.14 -2.06 2.36
N GLY A 22 -19.25 -1.67 3.29
CA GLY A 22 -17.85 -2.08 3.28
C GLY A 22 -16.92 -1.24 2.40
N PHE A 23 -17.31 -0.03 2.00
CA PHE A 23 -16.43 0.98 1.39
C PHE A 23 -16.46 2.29 2.17
N ILE A 24 -15.33 3.01 2.11
CA ILE A 24 -15.15 4.35 2.66
C ILE A 24 -14.85 5.29 1.49
N ASP A 25 -15.64 6.35 1.38
CA ASP A 25 -15.53 7.36 0.34
C ASP A 25 -14.63 8.52 0.81
N PHE A 26 -13.55 8.78 0.08
CA PHE A 26 -12.70 9.95 0.25
C PHE A 26 -13.08 11.01 -0.77
N VAL A 27 -13.38 12.21 -0.28
CA VAL A 27 -14.14 13.22 -1.01
C VAL A 27 -13.34 14.50 -1.17
N HIS A 28 -13.49 15.14 -2.32
CA HIS A 28 -12.93 16.46 -2.58
C HIS A 28 -13.84 17.57 -2.03
N PRO A 29 -13.34 18.49 -1.18
CA PRO A 29 -14.16 19.53 -0.54
C PRO A 29 -14.64 20.63 -1.50
N GLY A 30 -13.85 20.90 -2.55
CA GLY A 30 -14.16 21.93 -3.55
C GLY A 30 -15.27 21.57 -4.54
N TYR A 31 -15.68 20.30 -4.63
CA TYR A 31 -16.79 19.90 -5.50
C TYR A 31 -18.02 19.64 -4.64
N ASP A 32 -19.11 20.36 -4.87
CA ASP A 32 -20.36 20.04 -4.20
C ASP A 32 -20.96 18.77 -4.82
N GLY A 33 -21.50 17.91 -3.95
CA GLY A 33 -21.92 16.57 -4.34
C GLY A 33 -23.29 16.50 -5.00
N GLY A 34 -24.19 17.47 -4.73
CA GLY A 34 -25.61 17.28 -5.00
C GLY A 34 -26.09 15.87 -4.60
N ASP A 35 -26.98 15.28 -5.40
CA ASP A 35 -27.44 13.90 -5.28
C ASP A 35 -26.48 12.87 -5.93
N ASP A 36 -25.30 13.28 -6.43
CA ASP A 36 -24.41 12.43 -7.21
C ASP A 36 -23.05 12.18 -6.51
N LYS A 37 -22.42 11.04 -6.79
CA LYS A 37 -21.07 10.68 -6.30
C LYS A 37 -19.94 11.51 -6.93
N SER A 38 -20.29 12.55 -7.67
CA SER A 38 -19.42 13.46 -8.40
C SER A 38 -18.26 14.06 -7.58
N HIS A 39 -18.36 14.10 -6.25
CA HIS A 39 -17.38 14.67 -5.34
C HIS A 39 -16.40 13.64 -4.77
N VAL A 40 -16.60 12.34 -5.02
CA VAL A 40 -15.74 11.25 -4.55
C VAL A 40 -14.45 11.21 -5.38
N LEU A 41 -13.30 11.33 -4.72
CA LEU A 41 -11.97 11.19 -5.33
C LEU A 41 -11.57 9.72 -5.47
N LEU A 42 -11.83 8.97 -4.41
CA LEU A 42 -11.35 7.62 -4.23
C LEU A 42 -12.27 6.90 -3.24
N SER A 43 -12.74 5.71 -3.59
CA SER A 43 -13.43 4.81 -2.67
C SER A 43 -12.53 3.61 -2.38
N LEU A 44 -12.28 3.34 -1.10
CA LEU A 44 -11.47 2.20 -0.68
C LEU A 44 -12.31 1.23 0.15
N ARG A 45 -12.03 -0.07 0.03
CA ARG A 45 -12.72 -1.08 0.84
C ARG A 45 -12.29 -1.01 2.29
N ALA A 46 -13.26 -1.16 3.20
CA ALA A 46 -13.06 -1.17 4.64
C ALA A 46 -12.57 -2.55 5.13
N LEU A 47 -11.34 -2.94 4.74
CA LEU A 47 -10.75 -4.26 5.01
C LEU A 47 -9.90 -4.31 6.30
N ASP A 48 -9.71 -3.18 6.98
CA ASP A 48 -8.95 -3.04 8.22
C ASP A 48 -9.88 -2.93 9.43
N ASP A 49 -10.28 -4.05 10.04
CA ASP A 49 -11.11 -4.08 11.27
C ASP A 49 -12.39 -3.20 11.16
N GLY A 50 -13.11 -3.36 10.05
CA GLY A 50 -14.31 -2.58 9.72
C GLY A 50 -14.02 -1.19 9.17
N GLY A 51 -12.77 -0.86 8.90
CA GLY A 51 -12.33 0.43 8.38
C GLY A 51 -11.17 0.33 7.39
N ILE A 52 -10.40 1.40 7.23
CA ILE A 52 -9.16 1.43 6.45
C ILE A 52 -8.00 2.05 7.24
N ASP A 53 -6.80 1.52 7.07
CA ASP A 53 -5.58 2.12 7.61
C ASP A 53 -5.43 3.60 7.16
N TYR A 54 -5.31 4.48 8.14
CA TYR A 54 -5.22 5.93 7.99
C TYR A 54 -4.07 6.32 7.06
N ALA A 55 -2.88 5.75 7.26
CA ALA A 55 -1.69 6.13 6.51
C ALA A 55 -1.79 5.70 5.03
N THR A 56 -2.38 4.54 4.78
CA THR A 56 -2.67 4.03 3.43
C THR A 56 -3.63 4.96 2.71
N ALA A 57 -4.78 5.28 3.32
CA ALA A 57 -5.76 6.18 2.74
C ALA A 57 -5.21 7.60 2.52
N HIS A 58 -4.54 8.15 3.52
CA HIS A 58 -3.93 9.48 3.47
C HIS A 58 -2.89 9.59 2.35
N THR A 59 -2.01 8.59 2.24
CA THR A 59 -1.01 8.57 1.18
C THR A 59 -1.65 8.44 -0.20
N ALA A 60 -2.68 7.62 -0.36
CA ALA A 60 -3.41 7.50 -1.62
C ALA A 60 -4.03 8.85 -2.04
N CYS A 61 -4.71 9.55 -1.13
CA CYS A 61 -5.25 10.87 -1.40
C CYS A 61 -4.15 11.91 -1.69
N GLY A 62 -3.03 11.87 -0.97
CA GLY A 62 -1.89 12.75 -1.21
C GLY A 62 -1.25 12.55 -2.59
N ILE A 63 -1.19 11.30 -3.08
CA ILE A 63 -0.71 10.99 -4.44
C ILE A 63 -1.62 11.67 -5.48
N LEU A 64 -2.93 11.53 -5.33
CA LEU A 64 -3.92 12.14 -6.21
C LEU A 64 -3.90 13.67 -6.14
N ALA A 65 -3.55 14.24 -4.98
CA ALA A 65 -3.37 15.66 -4.77
C ALA A 65 -1.94 16.13 -5.09
N ALA A 66 -1.22 15.48 -6.02
CA ALA A 66 0.12 15.86 -6.45
C ALA A 66 1.19 15.87 -5.32
N ASN A 67 1.27 14.77 -4.59
CA ASN A 67 2.21 14.55 -3.49
C ASN A 67 2.05 15.50 -2.30
N ARG A 68 0.83 16.01 -2.08
CA ARG A 68 0.50 16.91 -0.97
C ARG A 68 0.27 16.13 0.32
N TRP A 69 1.37 15.77 1.01
CA TRP A 69 1.35 15.04 2.29
C TRP A 69 0.92 15.88 3.49
N ASP A 70 0.85 17.19 3.33
CA ASP A 70 0.34 18.14 4.33
C ASP A 70 -1.19 18.19 4.39
N GLY A 71 -1.87 17.43 3.53
CA GLY A 71 -3.31 17.29 3.57
C GLY A 71 -3.82 16.60 4.83
N PHE A 72 -5.11 16.72 5.10
CA PHE A 72 -5.75 16.13 6.29
C PHE A 72 -7.17 15.67 6.01
N PHE A 73 -7.67 14.75 6.82
CA PHE A 73 -9.06 14.31 6.77
C PHE A 73 -9.96 15.15 7.69
N SER A 74 -11.20 15.41 7.26
CA SER A 74 -12.26 15.96 8.09
C SER A 74 -13.59 15.23 7.86
N ARG A 75 -14.51 15.37 8.81
CA ARG A 75 -15.89 14.84 8.69
C ARG A 75 -16.83 15.79 7.96
N ASP A 76 -16.46 17.06 7.85
CA ASP A 76 -17.25 18.09 7.17
C ASP A 76 -16.50 18.69 5.96
N ARG A 77 -17.28 19.27 5.06
CA ARG A 77 -16.78 19.91 3.83
C ARG A 77 -15.85 21.10 4.08
N TYR A 78 -15.97 21.77 5.22
CA TYR A 78 -15.23 23.00 5.51
C TYR A 78 -13.93 22.76 6.27
N GLY A 79 -13.63 21.51 6.63
CA GLY A 79 -12.39 21.16 7.34
C GLY A 79 -12.40 21.52 8.83
N THR A 80 -13.57 21.86 9.40
CA THR A 80 -13.71 22.30 10.79
C THR A 80 -13.65 21.14 11.79
N GLN A 81 -14.12 19.97 11.40
CA GLN A 81 -14.11 18.72 12.15
C GLN A 81 -12.96 17.84 11.66
N LYS A 82 -11.73 18.30 11.90
CA LYS A 82 -10.52 17.55 11.57
C LYS A 82 -10.51 16.19 12.27
N VAL A 83 -10.13 15.16 11.52
CA VAL A 83 -10.00 13.79 12.01
C VAL A 83 -8.57 13.58 12.50
N GLU A 84 -8.43 13.33 13.79
CA GLU A 84 -7.16 12.90 14.37
C GLU A 84 -6.94 11.40 14.14
N ARG A 85 -5.67 10.99 14.03
CA ARG A 85 -5.31 9.59 13.87
C ARG A 85 -5.65 8.83 15.17
N SER A 86 -6.53 7.83 15.08
CA SER A 86 -6.87 6.96 16.21
C SER A 86 -5.67 6.13 16.67
N GLU A 87 -5.73 5.58 17.89
CA GLU A 87 -4.68 4.72 18.45
C GLU A 87 -4.39 3.49 17.59
N ASP A 88 -5.44 2.89 17.02
CA ASP A 88 -5.33 1.74 16.11
C ASP A 88 -5.03 2.15 14.66
N GLY A 89 -5.06 3.46 14.36
CA GLY A 89 -4.81 4.02 13.05
C GLY A 89 -5.85 3.66 11.98
N VAL A 90 -7.07 3.28 12.36
CA VAL A 90 -8.13 2.85 11.42
C VAL A 90 -9.26 3.88 11.32
N LEU A 91 -9.57 4.29 10.10
CA LEU A 91 -10.71 5.14 9.73
C LEU A 91 -11.96 4.28 9.52
N ARG A 92 -13.07 4.58 10.20
CA ARG A 92 -14.30 3.74 10.20
C ARG A 92 -15.59 4.44 9.78
N ASP A 93 -15.58 5.77 9.67
CA ASP A 93 -16.73 6.48 9.12
C ASP A 93 -16.81 6.18 7.62
N ASN A 94 -18.02 6.18 7.06
CA ASN A 94 -18.20 5.81 5.66
C ASN A 94 -17.70 6.86 4.67
N ARG A 95 -17.34 8.07 5.16
CA ARG A 95 -16.93 9.19 4.34
C ARG A 95 -15.97 10.12 5.08
N TYR A 96 -14.96 10.60 4.35
CA TYR A 96 -14.05 11.65 4.80
C TYR A 96 -13.77 12.65 3.69
N PHE A 97 -13.63 13.94 4.03
CA PHE A 97 -13.15 14.96 3.11
C PHE A 97 -11.63 15.04 3.22
N TYR A 98 -10.93 15.01 2.09
CA TYR A 98 -9.48 15.24 2.04
C TYR A 98 -9.20 16.69 1.69
N HIS A 99 -8.59 17.40 2.63
CA HIS A 99 -8.25 18.82 2.49
C HIS A 99 -6.78 19.00 2.19
N VAL A 100 -6.46 20.01 1.40
CA VAL A 100 -5.09 20.42 1.07
C VAL A 100 -4.93 21.88 1.51
N PRO A 101 -4.00 22.20 2.44
CA PRO A 101 -3.79 23.57 2.88
C PRO A 101 -3.30 24.54 1.76
N PRO A 102 -3.66 25.83 1.80
CA PRO A 102 -4.73 26.40 2.61
C PRO A 102 -6.08 25.82 2.17
N ALA A 103 -6.87 25.35 3.13
CA ALA A 103 -8.16 24.74 2.83
C ALA A 103 -9.12 25.81 2.29
N SER A 104 -9.57 25.65 1.05
CA SER A 104 -10.59 26.48 0.42
C SER A 104 -11.63 25.57 -0.24
N THR A 105 -12.90 25.89 -0.03
CA THR A 105 -14.01 25.22 -0.72
C THR A 105 -14.36 25.89 -2.05
N ASP A 106 -13.90 27.14 -2.25
CA ASP A 106 -14.27 27.97 -3.39
C ASP A 106 -13.34 27.75 -4.58
N GLU A 107 -12.09 27.38 -4.29
CA GLU A 107 -11.11 27.02 -5.31
C GLU A 107 -10.68 25.56 -5.13
N PRO A 108 -11.24 24.62 -5.92
CA PRO A 108 -10.85 23.22 -5.85
C PRO A 108 -9.35 23.06 -6.13
N TYR A 109 -8.67 22.25 -5.33
CA TYR A 109 -7.28 21.88 -5.63
C TYR A 109 -7.25 20.94 -6.87
N PRO A 110 -6.17 20.99 -7.66
CA PRO A 110 -6.06 20.15 -8.86
C PRO A 110 -5.82 18.68 -8.48
N VAL A 111 -6.37 17.77 -9.28
CA VAL A 111 -6.25 16.32 -9.07
C VAL A 111 -5.47 15.68 -10.21
N LEU A 112 -4.47 14.86 -9.90
CA LEU A 112 -3.83 13.98 -10.88
C LEU A 112 -4.69 12.77 -11.16
N THR A 113 -4.87 12.44 -12.43
CA THR A 113 -5.75 11.33 -12.86
C THR A 113 -5.06 10.27 -13.69
N ARG A 114 -3.80 10.52 -14.09
CA ARG A 114 -3.00 9.60 -14.88
C ARG A 114 -1.65 9.42 -14.22
N PHE A 115 -1.18 8.17 -14.21
CA PHE A 115 0.16 7.84 -13.73
C PHE A 115 1.25 8.58 -14.52
N ASN A 116 1.07 8.74 -15.83
CA ASN A 116 2.06 9.39 -16.69
C ASN A 116 2.27 10.90 -16.36
N ASP A 117 1.24 11.56 -15.83
CA ASP A 117 1.30 12.97 -15.40
C ASP A 117 1.90 13.14 -14.00
N TRP A 118 1.95 12.08 -13.21
CA TRP A 118 2.49 12.11 -11.86
C TRP A 118 4.03 12.22 -11.88
N ARG A 119 4.57 13.11 -11.06
CA ARG A 119 6.01 13.26 -10.83
C ARG A 119 6.42 12.60 -9.53
N PHE A 120 7.50 11.82 -9.57
CA PHE A 120 7.99 11.11 -8.40
C PHE A 120 8.58 12.10 -7.36
N PRO A 121 8.19 12.02 -6.08
CA PRO A 121 8.64 12.94 -5.03
C PRO A 121 10.01 12.52 -4.48
N HIS A 122 11.08 12.74 -5.25
CA HIS A 122 12.44 12.43 -4.83
C HIS A 122 12.76 13.06 -3.46
N ASN A 123 13.25 12.24 -2.52
CA ASN A 123 13.63 12.66 -1.16
C ASN A 123 12.48 13.25 -0.31
N ALA A 124 11.24 13.15 -0.80
CA ALA A 124 10.04 13.68 -0.15
C ALA A 124 8.95 12.62 -0.08
N LEU A 125 9.33 11.37 0.25
CA LEU A 125 8.39 10.28 0.47
C LEU A 125 7.47 10.58 1.67
N PRO A 126 6.24 10.04 1.69
CA PRO A 126 5.34 10.20 2.82
C PRO A 126 5.96 9.69 4.14
N PRO A 127 5.59 10.24 5.30
CA PRO A 127 6.30 9.98 6.57
C PRO A 127 6.50 8.49 6.92
N LEU A 128 5.48 7.66 6.69
CA LEU A 128 5.55 6.22 6.99
C LEU A 128 6.49 5.46 6.03
N TRP A 129 6.55 5.88 4.77
CA TRP A 129 7.46 5.33 3.76
C TRP A 129 8.91 5.73 4.04
N THR A 130 9.15 6.98 4.47
CA THR A 130 10.48 7.43 4.91
C THR A 130 10.97 6.65 6.13
N ARG A 131 10.07 6.31 7.07
CA ARG A 131 10.40 5.44 8.20
C ARG A 131 10.69 4.01 7.76
N LEU A 132 9.90 3.45 6.85
CA LEU A 132 10.19 2.13 6.25
C LEU A 132 11.58 2.11 5.61
N GLN A 133 11.93 3.14 4.83
CA GLN A 133 13.24 3.27 4.21
C GLN A 133 14.37 3.25 5.24
N ARG A 134 14.23 4.00 6.34
CA ARG A 134 15.21 3.99 7.42
C ARG A 134 15.37 2.61 8.05
N ASN A 135 14.27 1.93 8.35
CA ASN A 135 14.30 0.61 8.98
C ASN A 135 14.96 -0.44 8.10
N LEU A 136 14.63 -0.43 6.81
CA LEU A 136 15.22 -1.32 5.82
C LEU A 136 16.73 -1.07 5.67
N SER A 137 17.19 0.18 5.77
CA SER A 137 18.61 0.52 5.80
C SER A 137 19.30 0.11 7.11
N SER A 138 18.56 0.07 8.23
CA SER A 138 19.07 -0.36 9.54
C SER A 138 18.97 -1.86 9.80
N GLY A 139 18.35 -2.65 8.89
CA GLY A 139 18.17 -4.10 9.03
C GLY A 139 17.07 -4.53 10.02
N VAL A 140 16.15 -3.64 10.39
CA VAL A 140 15.14 -3.84 11.45
C VAL A 140 13.81 -4.36 10.88
N GLU A 141 13.82 -5.43 10.08
CA GLU A 141 12.64 -5.99 9.36
C GLU A 141 12.17 -5.23 8.10
N PRO A 142 11.53 -5.92 7.12
CA PRO A 142 11.57 -7.37 6.89
C PRO A 142 13.00 -7.87 6.70
N GLU A 143 13.25 -9.15 6.99
CA GLU A 143 14.52 -9.80 6.73
C GLU A 143 14.92 -9.54 5.27
N ARG A 144 15.94 -8.69 5.08
CA ARG A 144 16.54 -8.45 3.77
C ARG A 144 17.34 -9.69 3.44
N VAL A 145 16.69 -10.64 2.82
CA VAL A 145 17.32 -11.86 2.35
C VAL A 145 18.21 -11.51 1.16
N GLY A 146 19.34 -12.21 1.04
CA GLY A 146 20.16 -12.16 -0.17
C GLY A 146 19.32 -12.42 -1.43
N ILE A 147 19.88 -12.08 -2.59
CA ILE A 147 19.18 -12.07 -3.90
C ILE A 147 18.46 -13.41 -4.23
N ASN A 148 18.78 -14.51 -3.55
CA ASN A 148 18.35 -15.86 -3.89
C ASN A 148 17.91 -16.71 -2.68
N ASN A 149 16.69 -16.51 -2.18
CA ASN A 149 15.96 -17.66 -1.62
C ASN A 149 15.03 -18.30 -2.65
N GLY A 150 14.78 -17.66 -3.80
CA GLY A 150 13.90 -18.20 -4.86
C GLY A 150 12.42 -18.31 -4.49
N HIS A 151 12.05 -17.94 -3.25
CA HIS A 151 10.68 -18.02 -2.75
C HIS A 151 9.88 -16.77 -3.06
N CYS A 152 8.57 -16.95 -3.22
CA CYS A 152 7.63 -15.85 -3.33
C CYS A 152 7.60 -15.01 -2.05
N SER A 153 7.76 -13.69 -2.19
CA SER A 153 7.75 -12.71 -1.10
C SER A 153 6.46 -12.69 -0.27
N LEU A 154 5.33 -13.15 -0.80
CA LEU A 154 4.04 -13.15 -0.10
C LEU A 154 3.59 -14.52 0.38
N SER A 155 3.83 -15.60 -0.36
CA SER A 155 3.39 -16.95 0.03
C SER A 155 4.48 -17.78 0.71
N ASN A 156 5.74 -17.34 0.62
CA ASN A 156 6.93 -18.12 0.98
C ASN A 156 7.05 -19.46 0.24
N TYR A 157 6.34 -19.61 -0.88
CA TYR A 157 6.37 -20.82 -1.70
C TYR A 157 7.52 -20.77 -2.71
N ALA A 158 8.18 -21.90 -2.92
CA ALA A 158 9.42 -21.97 -3.71
C ALA A 158 9.20 -22.24 -5.21
N ASP A 159 8.16 -23.01 -5.58
CA ASP A 159 7.96 -23.39 -6.98
C ASP A 159 7.08 -22.38 -7.74
N GLY A 160 7.32 -22.25 -9.04
CA GLY A 160 6.53 -21.38 -9.92
C GLY A 160 6.66 -19.89 -9.57
N VAL A 161 7.83 -19.48 -9.07
CA VAL A 161 8.14 -18.09 -8.73
C VAL A 161 8.70 -17.36 -9.94
N GLU A 162 8.18 -16.16 -10.18
CA GLU A 162 8.52 -15.25 -11.26
C GLU A 162 9.02 -13.92 -10.71
N SER A 163 9.80 -13.20 -11.51
CA SER A 163 10.27 -11.85 -11.18
C SER A 163 9.24 -10.82 -11.63
N ALA A 164 8.48 -10.29 -10.68
CA ALA A 164 7.45 -9.29 -10.95
C ALA A 164 8.02 -7.87 -10.92
N HIS A 165 7.74 -7.08 -11.96
CA HIS A 165 8.11 -5.66 -11.97
C HIS A 165 7.24 -4.87 -10.97
N LEU A 166 7.87 -4.07 -10.10
CA LEU A 166 7.17 -3.12 -9.24
C LEU A 166 6.62 -1.96 -10.08
N VAL A 167 7.47 -1.36 -10.91
CA VAL A 167 7.09 -0.41 -11.96
C VAL A 167 7.02 -1.19 -13.27
N PRO A 168 5.84 -1.38 -13.86
CA PRO A 168 5.69 -2.18 -15.07
C PRO A 168 6.57 -1.68 -16.20
N SER A 169 7.15 -2.60 -16.97
CA SER A 169 8.05 -2.29 -18.10
C SER A 169 7.41 -1.35 -19.15
N ALA A 170 6.09 -1.43 -19.33
CA ALA A 170 5.32 -0.52 -20.18
C ALA A 170 5.44 0.98 -19.78
N GLN A 171 5.91 1.27 -18.57
CA GLN A 171 6.09 2.62 -18.03
C GLN A 171 7.54 3.13 -18.16
N SER A 172 8.33 2.58 -19.09
CA SER A 172 9.74 2.97 -19.33
C SER A 172 9.93 4.46 -19.62
N ASN A 173 8.98 5.08 -20.33
CA ASN A 173 9.00 6.52 -20.60
C ASN A 173 8.84 7.33 -19.30
N TRP A 174 7.83 6.99 -18.49
CA TRP A 174 7.62 7.61 -17.18
C TRP A 174 8.84 7.41 -16.26
N TRP A 175 9.41 6.20 -16.24
CA TRP A 175 10.61 5.86 -15.47
C TRP A 175 11.79 6.77 -15.81
N SER A 176 12.03 6.95 -17.10
CA SER A 176 13.13 7.77 -17.63
C SER A 176 12.93 9.25 -17.29
N ARG A 177 11.71 9.79 -17.51
CA ARG A 177 11.35 11.17 -17.19
C ARG A 177 11.43 11.51 -15.70
N ASN A 178 11.21 10.53 -14.83
CA ASN A 178 11.35 10.68 -13.38
C ASN A 178 12.71 10.25 -12.86
N HIS A 179 13.72 10.07 -13.71
CA HIS A 179 15.08 9.70 -13.32
C HIS A 179 15.15 8.52 -12.34
N MET A 180 14.25 7.54 -12.49
CA MET A 180 14.11 6.44 -11.52
C MET A 180 15.29 5.47 -11.53
N ALA A 181 16.10 5.48 -12.60
CA ALA A 181 17.37 4.73 -12.69
C ALA A 181 18.35 5.04 -11.55
N ARG A 182 18.20 6.17 -10.85
CA ARG A 182 19.02 6.50 -9.68
C ARG A 182 18.84 5.56 -8.47
N TYR A 183 17.76 4.76 -8.46
CA TYR A 183 17.39 3.90 -7.34
C TYR A 183 17.80 2.43 -7.52
N GLY A 184 18.52 2.10 -8.60
CA GLY A 184 19.08 0.78 -8.79
C GLY A 184 19.99 0.72 -10.02
N GLU A 185 21.07 -0.05 -9.91
CA GLU A 185 21.96 -0.31 -11.03
C GLU A 185 21.29 -1.25 -12.03
N THR A 186 21.45 -0.98 -13.32
CA THR A 186 20.92 -1.86 -14.37
C THR A 186 21.81 -3.10 -14.46
N ASN A 187 21.18 -4.28 -14.59
CA ASN A 187 21.93 -5.52 -14.78
C ASN A 187 22.81 -5.45 -16.03
N LEU A 188 24.00 -6.04 -15.97
CA LEU A 188 24.96 -6.09 -17.10
C LEU A 188 24.37 -6.66 -18.40
N PHE A 189 23.31 -7.46 -18.30
CA PHE A 189 22.65 -8.13 -19.43
C PHE A 189 21.36 -7.42 -19.90
N SER A 190 20.96 -6.31 -19.29
CA SER A 190 19.82 -5.50 -19.72
C SER A 190 20.30 -4.16 -20.28
N THR A 191 19.73 -3.75 -21.41
CA THR A 191 19.95 -2.42 -21.99
C THR A 191 18.95 -1.38 -21.48
N ASP A 192 17.83 -1.81 -20.88
CA ASP A 192 16.80 -0.91 -20.35
C ASP A 192 16.96 -0.75 -18.82
N PRO A 193 17.16 0.48 -18.31
CA PRO A 193 17.28 0.76 -16.89
C PRO A 193 16.08 0.38 -16.03
N ILE A 194 14.88 0.24 -16.60
CA ILE A 194 13.69 -0.21 -15.86
C ILE A 194 13.83 -1.65 -15.34
N ASN A 195 14.73 -2.44 -15.94
CA ASN A 195 15.02 -3.82 -15.52
C ASN A 195 16.15 -3.90 -14.48
N ALA A 196 16.40 -2.83 -13.73
CA ALA A 196 17.26 -2.88 -12.56
C ALA A 196 16.69 -3.86 -11.50
N PRO A 197 17.53 -4.64 -10.79
CA PRO A 197 17.10 -5.51 -9.69
C PRO A 197 16.26 -4.81 -8.61
N ALA A 198 16.41 -3.50 -8.48
CA ALA A 198 15.64 -2.68 -7.55
C ALA A 198 14.15 -2.57 -7.88
N ASN A 199 13.77 -2.95 -9.10
CA ASN A 199 12.41 -2.91 -9.61
C ASN A 199 11.74 -4.29 -9.67
N TYR A 200 12.33 -5.33 -9.07
CA TYR A 200 11.77 -6.69 -9.11
C TYR A 200 11.47 -7.26 -7.73
N ILE A 201 10.31 -7.92 -7.60
CA ILE A 201 9.93 -8.69 -6.42
C ILE A 201 9.55 -10.12 -6.83
N PRO A 202 10.05 -11.17 -6.15
CA PRO A 202 9.71 -12.55 -6.48
C PRO A 202 8.28 -12.86 -6.04
N LEU A 203 7.42 -13.27 -6.98
CA LEU A 203 6.04 -13.64 -6.72
C LEU A 203 5.71 -14.98 -7.38
N ARG A 204 4.88 -15.79 -6.73
CA ARG A 204 4.31 -16.99 -7.37
C ARG A 204 3.46 -16.55 -8.57
N SER A 205 3.48 -17.28 -9.67
CA SER A 205 2.89 -16.88 -10.96
C SER A 205 1.41 -16.45 -10.87
N ASP A 206 0.60 -17.12 -10.04
CA ASP A 206 -0.80 -16.74 -9.78
C ASP A 206 -0.92 -15.40 -9.04
N ILE A 207 -0.05 -15.14 -8.07
CA ILE A 207 0.02 -13.89 -7.31
C ILE A 207 0.54 -12.77 -8.19
N HIS A 208 1.56 -13.04 -9.02
CA HIS A 208 2.14 -12.09 -9.96
C HIS A 208 1.10 -11.57 -10.94
N LYS A 209 0.29 -12.47 -11.54
CA LYS A 209 -0.81 -12.06 -12.44
C LYS A 209 -1.77 -11.08 -11.77
N ILE A 210 -2.22 -11.40 -10.55
CA ILE A 210 -3.18 -10.57 -9.80
C ILE A 210 -2.54 -9.25 -9.34
N PHE A 211 -1.24 -9.28 -9.05
CA PHE A 211 -0.47 -8.09 -8.76
C PHE A 211 -0.54 -7.15 -9.97
N ASP A 212 -0.18 -7.62 -11.16
CA ASP A 212 -0.14 -6.82 -12.41
C ASP A 212 -1.51 -6.32 -12.87
N GLU A 213 -2.58 -7.03 -12.53
CA GLU A 213 -3.96 -6.57 -12.72
C GLU A 213 -4.38 -5.47 -11.71
N ARG A 214 -3.46 -4.94 -10.89
CA ARG A 214 -3.70 -3.88 -9.87
C ARG A 214 -4.73 -4.26 -8.80
N HIS A 215 -4.93 -5.54 -8.52
CA HIS A 215 -5.87 -5.96 -7.48
C HIS A 215 -5.35 -5.68 -6.06
N PHE A 216 -4.02 -5.71 -5.87
CA PHE A 216 -3.37 -5.35 -4.63
C PHE A 216 -1.99 -4.73 -4.90
N CYS A 217 -1.43 -4.09 -3.88
CA CYS A 217 -0.05 -3.61 -3.87
C CYS A 217 0.57 -3.84 -2.50
N LEU A 218 1.81 -3.40 -2.30
CA LEU A 218 2.47 -3.42 -1.00
C LEU A 218 2.47 -2.03 -0.37
N VAL A 219 2.14 -1.93 0.91
CA VAL A 219 2.13 -0.67 1.67
C VAL A 219 2.73 -0.89 3.07
N PRO A 220 3.43 0.11 3.64
CA PRO A 220 3.83 0.06 5.03
C PRO A 220 2.61 0.28 5.93
N LYS A 221 2.47 -0.52 6.98
CA LYS A 221 1.52 -0.29 8.08
C LYS A 221 2.24 -0.35 9.42
N GLU A 222 1.73 0.43 10.38
CA GLU A 222 2.22 0.32 11.75
C GLU A 222 1.83 -1.05 12.33
N PRO A 223 2.69 -1.64 13.17
CA PRO A 223 2.31 -2.81 13.93
C PRO A 223 1.13 -2.47 14.85
N ARG A 224 0.02 -3.20 14.71
CA ARG A 224 -1.09 -3.11 15.67
C ARG A 224 -0.63 -3.68 17.01
N SER A 225 -0.90 -2.96 18.09
CA SER A 225 -0.66 -3.47 19.45
C SER A 225 -1.53 -4.70 19.68
N LYS A 226 -0.94 -5.83 20.11
CA LYS A 226 -1.63 -7.12 20.33
C LYS A 226 -2.75 -7.12 21.40
N LYS A 227 -3.21 -5.96 21.90
CA LYS A 227 -4.18 -5.88 23.00
C LYS A 227 -5.56 -6.47 22.69
N PHE A 228 -5.85 -6.85 21.45
CA PHE A 228 -7.15 -7.41 21.03
C PHE A 228 -7.08 -8.81 20.41
N ALA A 229 -5.93 -9.49 20.42
CA ALA A 229 -5.72 -10.76 19.74
C ALA A 229 -6.01 -12.02 20.61
N ASP A 230 -6.88 -11.92 21.63
CA ASP A 230 -7.25 -13.08 22.48
C ASP A 230 -8.64 -13.68 22.16
N GLN A 231 -9.17 -13.43 20.96
CA GLN A 231 -10.38 -14.11 20.50
C GLN A 231 -10.21 -14.59 19.06
N GLY A 232 -9.73 -15.82 18.92
CA GLY A 232 -9.99 -16.59 17.70
C GLY A 232 -8.77 -17.15 16.97
N GLU A 233 -7.88 -17.84 17.67
CA GLU A 233 -6.98 -18.80 17.02
C GLU A 233 -7.16 -20.19 17.65
N ARG A 234 -8.32 -20.81 17.43
CA ARG A 234 -8.46 -22.27 17.57
C ARG A 234 -7.97 -22.90 16.27
N VAL A 235 -6.67 -23.15 16.19
CA VAL A 235 -6.11 -24.09 15.22
C VAL A 235 -6.55 -25.49 15.67
N VAL A 236 -7.47 -26.09 14.92
CA VAL A 236 -7.81 -27.51 15.05
C VAL A 236 -6.65 -28.30 14.44
N VAL A 237 -5.72 -28.74 15.29
CA VAL A 237 -4.70 -29.72 14.90
C VAL A 237 -5.38 -31.09 14.85
N LEU A 238 -5.61 -31.59 13.64
CA LEU A 238 -6.05 -32.95 13.41
C LEU A 238 -4.88 -33.93 13.62
N GLY A 239 -4.99 -34.72 14.70
CA GLY A 239 -4.56 -36.11 14.79
C GLY A 239 -3.06 -36.41 14.66
N GLN A 240 -2.38 -36.56 15.78
CA GLN A 240 -1.22 -37.46 15.89
C GLN A 240 -1.56 -38.59 16.85
N SER A 241 -1.38 -39.82 16.35
CA SER A 241 -1.59 -41.09 17.01
C SER A 241 -0.58 -41.33 18.12
N GLU A 242 -1.08 -41.91 19.21
CA GLU A 242 -0.36 -42.36 20.40
C GLU A 242 0.65 -43.47 20.08
N ALA A 243 1.82 -43.39 20.71
CA ALA A 243 2.65 -44.55 21.03
C ALA A 243 3.43 -44.25 22.32
N GLU A 244 3.05 -44.95 23.38
CA GLU A 244 3.74 -45.02 24.67
C GLU A 244 5.08 -45.77 24.55
N SER A 245 6.11 -45.31 25.28
CA SER A 245 7.06 -46.22 25.95
C SER A 245 7.87 -45.51 27.05
N THR A 246 7.44 -45.74 28.28
CA THR A 246 8.19 -45.99 29.53
C THR A 246 9.70 -45.66 29.67
N SER A 247 9.96 -44.79 30.66
CA SER A 247 10.94 -44.86 31.77
C SER A 247 12.45 -45.08 31.54
N ARG A 248 13.25 -44.19 32.15
CA ARG A 248 14.26 -44.52 33.19
C ARG A 248 14.83 -43.25 33.86
N GLU A 249 14.88 -43.29 35.18
CA GLU A 249 15.48 -42.31 36.11
C GLU A 249 17.02 -42.37 36.11
N GLY A 250 17.67 -41.27 36.51
CA GLY A 250 19.10 -41.20 36.76
C GLY A 250 19.58 -39.83 37.31
N ASP A 251 19.54 -39.71 38.63
CA ASP A 251 20.38 -38.94 39.58
C ASP A 251 21.00 -37.53 39.30
N LYS A 252 20.50 -36.57 40.12
CA LYS A 252 21.15 -35.59 41.02
C LYS A 252 22.58 -35.02 40.81
N CYS A 253 22.60 -33.68 40.86
CA CYS A 253 23.31 -32.80 41.84
C CYS A 253 24.32 -31.80 41.23
N GLY A 254 24.08 -30.51 41.49
CA GLY A 254 25.01 -29.42 41.22
C GLY A 254 24.41 -28.09 41.65
N THR A 255 24.68 -27.69 42.89
CA THR A 255 24.35 -26.38 43.48
C THR A 255 25.16 -25.26 42.84
N GLY A 256 24.51 -24.17 42.42
CA GLY A 256 25.16 -22.95 41.96
C GLY A 256 24.17 -21.79 41.94
N GLU A 257 24.22 -21.00 43.02
CA GLU A 257 23.99 -19.55 43.16
C GLU A 257 22.96 -18.85 42.26
N ARG A 258 21.91 -18.31 42.92
CA ARG A 258 20.89 -17.44 42.33
C ARG A 258 21.43 -16.01 42.21
N GLU A 259 21.75 -15.56 41.00
CA GLU A 259 21.84 -14.13 40.69
C GLU A 259 20.45 -13.57 40.41
N ASN A 260 20.05 -12.61 41.23
CA ASN A 260 18.84 -11.80 41.06
C ASN A 260 19.10 -10.73 39.99
N ASP A 261 18.80 -11.04 38.73
CA ASP A 261 18.69 -10.01 37.71
C ASP A 261 17.28 -9.41 37.73
N ASN A 262 17.17 -8.29 38.45
CA ASN A 262 16.09 -7.32 38.29
C ASN A 262 16.14 -6.75 36.87
N ILE A 263 15.51 -7.41 35.91
CA ILE A 263 15.27 -6.84 34.58
C ILE A 263 14.14 -5.79 34.73
N PRO A 264 14.40 -4.49 34.49
CA PRO A 264 13.35 -3.48 34.53
C PRO A 264 12.34 -3.72 33.41
N PRO A 265 11.02 -3.55 33.63
CA PRO A 265 10.02 -3.74 32.61
C PRO A 265 9.93 -2.49 31.73
N ASN A 266 10.92 -2.22 30.88
CA ASN A 266 10.72 -1.29 29.77
C ASN A 266 11.80 -1.37 28.67
N THR A 267 11.57 -2.23 27.69
CA THR A 267 11.93 -1.95 26.30
C THR A 267 10.77 -2.44 25.46
N ALA A 268 9.72 -1.62 25.34
CA ALA A 268 8.86 -1.72 24.18
C ALA A 268 9.76 -1.56 22.95
N SER A 269 10.17 -2.68 22.34
CA SER A 269 10.86 -2.68 21.06
C SER A 269 10.01 -1.82 20.14
N GLN A 270 10.50 -0.65 19.73
CA GLN A 270 9.84 0.18 18.75
C GLN A 270 9.88 -0.59 17.43
N THR A 271 8.92 -1.49 17.24
CA THR A 271 8.76 -2.26 16.02
C THR A 271 8.41 -1.27 14.93
N GLY A 272 9.28 -1.17 13.92
CA GLY A 272 9.08 -0.30 12.77
C GLY A 272 7.84 -0.67 11.93
N PRO A 273 7.42 0.20 10.98
CA PRO A 273 6.42 -0.18 9.98
C PRO A 273 6.75 -1.51 9.30
N CYS A 274 5.74 -2.35 9.16
CA CYS A 274 5.82 -3.61 8.43
C CYS A 274 5.24 -3.45 7.02
N LEU A 275 5.87 -4.07 6.03
CA LEU A 275 5.38 -4.08 4.65
C LEU A 275 4.34 -5.19 4.49
N VAL A 276 3.13 -4.83 4.07
CA VAL A 276 2.01 -5.76 3.91
C VAL A 276 1.36 -5.62 2.54
N ALA A 277 0.72 -6.69 2.07
CA ALA A 277 -0.17 -6.61 0.92
C ALA A 277 -1.49 -5.91 1.28
N HIS A 278 -1.86 -4.88 0.51
CA HIS A 278 -3.11 -4.16 0.62
C HIS A 278 -3.96 -4.39 -0.64
N VAL A 279 -5.08 -5.08 -0.46
CA VAL A 279 -6.05 -5.35 -1.53
C VAL A 279 -6.90 -4.11 -1.79
N PHE A 280 -6.85 -3.58 -3.02
CA PHE A 280 -7.64 -2.45 -3.49
C PHE A 280 -9.00 -2.91 -4.04
N ASN A 281 -8.95 -3.89 -4.94
CA ASN A 281 -10.11 -4.42 -5.63
C ASN A 281 -10.11 -5.95 -5.49
N SER A 282 -11.21 -6.51 -5.01
CA SER A 282 -11.37 -7.96 -5.03
C SER A 282 -11.74 -8.43 -6.44
N THR A 283 -11.25 -9.60 -6.83
CA THR A 283 -11.79 -10.36 -7.97
C THR A 283 -13.22 -10.82 -7.66
N PRO A 284 -14.01 -11.24 -8.68
CA PRO A 284 -15.38 -11.73 -8.48
C PRO A 284 -15.50 -12.85 -7.44
N SER A 285 -14.43 -13.62 -7.23
CA SER A 285 -14.36 -14.69 -6.22
C SER A 285 -14.49 -14.20 -4.78
N GLY A 286 -14.19 -12.93 -4.49
CA GLY A 286 -14.16 -12.41 -3.12
C GLY A 286 -12.98 -12.91 -2.26
N GLN A 287 -12.08 -13.74 -2.80
CA GLN A 287 -11.08 -14.46 -2.00
C GLN A 287 -9.84 -13.62 -1.64
N LEU A 288 -9.49 -12.62 -2.46
CA LEU A 288 -8.26 -11.86 -2.28
C LEU A 288 -8.13 -11.18 -0.91
N PRO A 289 -9.16 -10.50 -0.38
CA PRO A 289 -9.05 -9.88 0.93
C PRO A 289 -8.66 -10.87 2.02
N ARG A 290 -9.32 -12.04 2.05
CA ARG A 290 -9.06 -13.07 3.06
C ARG A 290 -7.67 -13.68 2.96
N LEU A 291 -7.15 -13.85 1.74
CA LEU A 291 -5.87 -14.52 1.53
C LEU A 291 -4.67 -13.58 1.66
N TRP A 292 -4.81 -12.33 1.23
CA TRP A 292 -3.68 -11.43 0.98
C TRP A 292 -3.76 -10.09 1.69
N HIS A 293 -4.95 -9.60 2.11
CA HIS A 293 -5.00 -8.30 2.79
C HIS A 293 -4.32 -8.36 4.16
N ASN A 294 -3.49 -7.37 4.47
CA ASN A 294 -2.63 -7.33 5.66
C ASN A 294 -1.66 -8.51 5.81
N ARG A 295 -1.47 -9.32 4.77
CA ARG A 295 -0.45 -10.36 4.78
C ARG A 295 0.91 -9.70 4.71
N ARG A 296 1.76 -9.97 5.70
CA ARG A 296 3.14 -9.47 5.74
C ARG A 296 3.97 -10.07 4.62
N VAL A 297 4.86 -9.27 4.07
CA VAL A 297 5.93 -9.76 3.20
C VAL A 297 6.86 -10.63 4.05
N HIS A 298 7.09 -11.87 3.61
CA HIS A 298 7.96 -12.83 4.29
C HIS A 298 9.43 -12.44 4.15
N ALA A 299 9.85 -12.15 2.93
CA ALA A 299 11.21 -11.76 2.60
C ALA A 299 11.17 -10.73 1.47
N LEU A 300 11.93 -9.65 1.64
CA LEU A 300 12.10 -8.63 0.61
C LEU A 300 13.55 -8.72 0.10
N PRO A 301 13.78 -8.91 -1.21
CA PRO A 301 15.15 -8.93 -1.74
C PRO A 301 15.87 -7.64 -1.37
N SER A 302 17.13 -7.76 -0.91
CA SER A 302 17.93 -6.60 -0.50
C SER A 302 18.14 -5.55 -1.59
N THR A 303 17.98 -5.95 -2.86
CA THR A 303 18.07 -5.07 -4.02
C THR A 303 16.86 -4.16 -4.18
N VAL A 304 15.68 -4.55 -3.68
CA VAL A 304 14.44 -3.78 -3.88
C VAL A 304 14.53 -2.41 -3.24
N SER A 305 14.19 -1.38 -4.03
CA SER A 305 14.10 0.00 -3.54
C SER A 305 12.73 0.30 -2.94
N VAL A 306 12.69 1.14 -1.90
CA VAL A 306 11.43 1.63 -1.32
C VAL A 306 10.71 2.52 -2.33
N GLU A 307 11.47 3.21 -3.17
CA GLU A 307 10.98 4.05 -4.23
C GLU A 307 10.18 3.25 -5.25
N CYS A 308 10.67 2.11 -5.73
CA CYS A 308 9.91 1.25 -6.64
C CYS A 308 8.65 0.66 -5.97
N LEU A 309 8.72 0.30 -4.68
CA LEU A 309 7.55 -0.12 -3.91
C LEU A 309 6.49 1.00 -3.82
N PHE A 310 6.94 2.23 -3.59
CA PHE A 310 6.06 3.39 -3.53
C PHE A 310 5.44 3.71 -4.90
N VAL A 311 6.22 3.61 -5.98
CA VAL A 311 5.70 3.76 -7.34
C VAL A 311 4.64 2.69 -7.64
N ARG A 312 4.83 1.44 -7.22
CA ARG A 312 3.80 0.41 -7.38
C ARG A 312 2.48 0.81 -6.72
N PHE A 313 2.56 1.33 -5.49
CA PHE A 313 1.39 1.82 -4.78
C PHE A 313 0.70 2.94 -5.55
N ALA A 314 1.46 3.95 -6.00
CA ALA A 314 0.93 5.03 -6.82
C ALA A 314 0.30 4.52 -8.13
N TRP A 315 0.97 3.62 -8.86
CA TRP A 315 0.44 3.02 -10.09
C TRP A 315 -0.88 2.28 -9.87
N THR A 316 -1.03 1.63 -8.71
CA THR A 316 -2.29 0.98 -8.30
C THR A 316 -3.38 2.02 -8.00
N VAL A 317 -3.05 3.10 -7.29
CA VAL A 317 -3.96 4.24 -7.02
C VAL A 317 -4.42 4.90 -8.32
N PHE A 318 -3.56 4.99 -9.33
CA PHE A 318 -3.90 5.51 -10.66
C PHE A 318 -4.65 4.53 -11.57
N SER A 319 -5.17 3.41 -11.03
CA SER A 319 -6.01 2.50 -11.81
C SER A 319 -7.24 3.24 -12.37
N PRO A 320 -7.61 3.06 -13.65
CA PRO A 320 -8.81 3.68 -14.22
C PRO A 320 -10.09 3.42 -13.42
N THR A 321 -10.16 2.30 -12.71
CA THR A 321 -11.30 1.95 -11.85
C THR A 321 -11.49 2.91 -10.68
N VAL A 322 -10.42 3.54 -10.21
CA VAL A 322 -10.45 4.51 -9.09
C VAL A 322 -11.19 5.78 -9.52
N PHE A 323 -10.91 6.30 -10.71
CA PHE A 323 -11.46 7.56 -11.18
C PHE A 323 -12.85 7.46 -11.81
N ARG A 324 -13.49 6.27 -11.79
CA ARG A 324 -14.82 6.07 -12.39
C ARG A 324 -15.80 7.13 -11.90
N ASP A 325 -15.88 7.30 -10.58
CA ASP A 325 -16.88 8.17 -9.96
C ASP A 325 -16.46 9.66 -10.02
N PHE A 326 -15.16 9.96 -10.03
CA PHE A 326 -14.64 11.34 -10.09
C PHE A 326 -14.73 11.97 -11.50
N LEU A 327 -14.40 11.19 -12.54
CA LEU A 327 -14.28 11.67 -13.92
C LEU A 327 -15.50 11.37 -14.79
N TYR A 328 -16.13 10.21 -14.63
CA TYR A 328 -17.14 9.75 -15.58
C TYR A 328 -18.57 9.82 -15.05
N ALA A 329 -18.75 9.87 -13.73
CA ALA A 329 -20.08 9.96 -13.11
C ALA A 329 -20.52 11.42 -12.91
N THR A 330 -20.12 12.35 -13.78
CA THR A 330 -20.40 13.78 -13.59
C THR A 330 -20.26 14.58 -14.89
N GLU A 331 -21.16 15.55 -15.07
CA GLU A 331 -21.07 16.55 -16.13
C GLU A 331 -20.29 17.81 -15.68
N ARG A 332 -19.85 17.85 -14.40
CA ARG A 332 -19.15 19.00 -13.83
C ARG A 332 -17.68 19.04 -14.25
N HIS A 333 -17.22 20.26 -14.51
CA HIS A 333 -15.82 20.52 -14.83
C HIS A 333 -14.91 20.13 -13.65
N ARG A 334 -13.77 19.51 -13.97
CA ARG A 334 -12.74 19.10 -13.00
C ARG A 334 -11.46 19.86 -13.27
N ARG A 335 -10.85 20.37 -12.19
CA ARG A 335 -9.47 20.83 -12.19
C ARG A 335 -8.56 19.62 -12.11
N ILE A 336 -7.97 19.27 -13.24
CA ILE A 336 -7.05 18.13 -13.39
C ILE A 336 -5.67 18.70 -13.63
N LEU A 337 -4.66 18.08 -13.01
CA LEU A 337 -3.28 18.43 -13.25
C LEU A 337 -2.72 17.57 -14.40
N VAL A 338 -2.11 18.20 -15.40
CA VAL A 338 -1.46 17.50 -16.52
C VAL A 338 0.00 17.90 -16.58
N TRP A 339 0.89 16.97 -16.91
CA TRP A 339 2.32 17.31 -17.05
C TRP A 339 2.63 17.82 -18.45
N ASP A 340 3.18 19.03 -18.53
CA ASP A 340 3.75 19.58 -19.76
C ASP A 340 5.25 19.19 -19.83
N PRO A 341 5.64 18.27 -20.74
CA PRO A 341 7.04 17.89 -20.89
C PRO A 341 7.92 19.00 -21.47
N ASP A 342 7.35 19.94 -22.24
CA ASP A 342 8.11 21.00 -22.90
C ASP A 342 8.45 22.11 -21.90
N LYS A 343 7.53 22.41 -20.97
CA LYS A 343 7.73 23.39 -19.90
C LYS A 343 8.34 22.81 -18.63
N SER A 344 8.33 21.48 -18.49
CA SER A 344 8.74 20.79 -17.26
C SER A 344 7.98 21.26 -16.03
N GLU A 345 6.68 21.53 -16.20
CA GLU A 345 5.77 21.95 -15.14
C GLU A 345 4.40 21.29 -15.30
N HIS A 346 3.58 21.41 -14.26
CA HIS A 346 2.20 20.97 -14.28
C HIS A 346 1.27 22.12 -14.67
N GLU A 347 0.29 21.84 -15.53
CA GLU A 347 -0.78 22.77 -15.93
C GLU A 347 -2.16 22.40 -15.34
#